data_AF-A0A0W1REW1-F1
#
_entry.id   AF-A0A0W1REW1-F1
#
_cell.length_a   1.000
_cell.length_b   1.000
_cell.length_c   1.000
_cell.angle_alpha   90.00
_cell.angle_beta   90.00
_cell.angle_gamma   90.00
#
_symmetry.space_group_name_H-M   'P 1'
#
loop_
_entity.id
_entity.type
_entity.pdbx_description
1 polymer ?
#
loop_
_entity_poly.entity_id
_entity_poly.type
_entity_poly.pdbx_seq_one_letter_code
_entity_poly.pdbx_strand_id
1 'polypeptide(L)'
;EKREFFRTAGEYRQDGSYVVSRRGADSTGNAKVFASFEELRRLYKRLPETFDADDVGRTGITGSRRHMIIRHLGEHPAFDCRIASRNPLTGEKQSTTADDRKEVEVLAD
;
A
#
# COMPACT_ATOMS: atom_id res chain seq x y z
N GLU A 1 -2.49 1.03 18.30
CA GLU A 1 -2.21 2.42 17.86
C GLU A 1 -2.92 2.69 16.55
N LYS A 2 -3.67 3.79 16.44
CA LYS A 2 -4.40 4.19 15.22
C LYS A 2 -3.74 5.42 14.60
N ARG A 3 -3.53 5.38 13.29
CA ARG A 3 -3.02 6.49 12.48
C ARG A 3 -3.98 6.80 11.35
N GLU A 4 -4.39 8.06 11.24
CA GLU A 4 -5.19 8.54 10.12
C GLU A 4 -4.32 9.01 8.97
N PHE A 5 -4.82 8.80 7.76
CA PHE A 5 -4.27 9.27 6.51
C PHE A 5 -5.31 10.13 5.79
N PHE A 6 -5.05 10.51 4.54
CA PHE A 6 -5.92 11.43 3.81
C PHE A 6 -7.35 10.88 3.63
N ARG A 7 -7.51 9.65 3.14
CA ARG A 7 -8.80 8.98 2.97
C ARG A 7 -8.93 7.67 3.74
N THR A 8 -7.84 7.17 4.30
CA THR A 8 -7.81 5.89 5.02
C THR A 8 -7.32 6.05 6.45
N ALA A 9 -7.45 5.01 7.26
CA ALA A 9 -6.81 4.89 8.56
C ALA A 9 -6.20 3.49 8.69
N GLY A 10 -5.06 3.43 9.38
CA GLY A 10 -4.36 2.22 9.76
C GLY A 10 -4.42 2.02 11.27
N GLU A 11 -4.70 0.82 11.75
CA GLU A 11 -4.72 0.52 13.18
C GLU A 11 -3.96 -0.76 13.49
N TYR A 12 -2.94 -0.64 14.35
CA TYR A 12 -2.30 -1.77 15.03
C TYR A 12 -3.13 -2.13 16.26
N ARG A 13 -3.71 -3.33 16.27
CA ARG A 13 -4.48 -3.85 17.41
C ARG A 13 -3.60 -4.64 18.37
N GLN A 14 -4.11 -4.87 19.59
CA GLN A 14 -3.39 -5.60 20.64
C GLN A 14 -3.17 -7.09 20.29
N ASP A 15 -4.00 -7.66 19.43
CA ASP A 15 -3.86 -9.04 18.92
C ASP A 15 -2.81 -9.18 17.80
N GLY A 16 -2.09 -8.10 17.48
CA GLY A 16 -1.10 -8.06 16.40
C GLY A 16 -1.69 -7.83 15.00
N SER A 17 -3.01 -7.82 14.85
CA SER A 17 -3.66 -7.55 13.58
C SER A 17 -3.49 -6.10 13.14
N TYR A 18 -3.53 -5.89 11.83
CA TYR A 18 -3.50 -4.57 11.24
C TYR A 18 -4.78 -4.31 10.44
N VAL A 19 -5.43 -3.20 10.73
CA VAL A 19 -6.72 -2.82 10.13
C VAL A 19 -6.52 -1.67 9.18
N VAL A 20 -7.07 -1.80 7.97
CA VAL A 20 -7.25 -0.69 7.05
C VAL A 20 -8.72 -0.35 6.98
N SER A 21 -9.07 0.90 7.24
CA SER A 21 -10.43 1.42 7.13
C SER A 21 -10.46 2.74 6.35
N ARG A 22 -11.66 3.21 6.00
CA ARG A 22 -11.84 4.58 5.53
C ARG A 22 -11.65 5.54 6.70
N ARG A 23 -11.12 6.73 6.43
CA ARG A 23 -11.03 7.80 7.43
C ARG A 23 -12.43 8.14 7.95
N GLY A 24 -12.56 8.30 9.27
CA GLY A 24 -13.83 8.65 9.92
C GLY A 24 -14.90 7.54 9.91
N ALA A 25 -14.56 6.31 9.54
CA ALA A 25 -15.49 5.19 9.68
C ALA A 25 -15.50 4.70 11.13
N ASP A 26 -16.60 4.95 11.85
CA ASP A 26 -16.83 4.44 13.21
C ASP A 26 -17.32 2.98 13.22
N SER A 27 -17.82 2.47 12.08
CA SER A 27 -18.33 1.11 11.96
C SER A 27 -17.29 0.15 11.35
N THR A 28 -17.17 -1.02 11.97
CA THR A 28 -16.31 -2.15 11.58
C THR A 28 -16.66 -2.76 10.22
N GLY A 29 -17.84 -2.46 9.67
CA GLY A 29 -18.40 -3.15 8.49
C GLY A 29 -17.67 -2.93 7.16
N ASN A 30 -16.77 -1.95 7.06
CA ASN A 30 -16.04 -1.64 5.83
C ASN A 30 -14.52 -1.60 6.00
N ALA A 31 -14.00 -2.33 7.00
CA ALA A 31 -12.57 -2.48 7.20
C ALA A 31 -12.02 -3.74 6.50
N LYS A 32 -10.72 -3.73 6.19
CA LYS A 32 -9.94 -4.92 5.87
C LYS A 32 -8.99 -5.19 7.04
N VAL A 33 -9.16 -6.35 7.67
CA VAL A 33 -8.25 -6.85 8.70
C VAL A 33 -7.22 -7.77 8.04
N PHE A 34 -5.96 -7.53 8.36
CA PHE A 34 -4.81 -8.39 8.09
C PHE A 34 -4.36 -9.01 9.42
N ALA A 35 -3.88 -10.25 9.40
CA ALA A 35 -3.39 -10.90 10.63
C ALA A 35 -2.15 -10.19 11.20
N SER A 36 -1.42 -9.43 10.37
CA SER A 36 -0.36 -8.52 10.79
C SER A 36 -0.11 -7.42 9.75
N PHE A 37 0.63 -6.38 10.13
CA PHE A 37 1.11 -5.39 9.17
C PHE A 37 2.04 -6.00 8.09
N GLU A 38 2.76 -7.06 8.44
CA GLU A 38 3.64 -7.76 7.48
C GLU A 38 2.85 -8.47 6.37
N GLU A 39 1.61 -8.90 6.62
CA GLU A 39 0.76 -9.44 5.54
C GLU A 39 0.42 -8.36 4.50
N LEU A 40 0.15 -7.13 4.94
CA LEU A 40 -0.08 -6.02 4.02
C LEU A 40 1.19 -5.68 3.23
N ARG A 41 2.37 -5.75 3.86
CA ARG A 41 3.67 -5.61 3.16
C ARG A 41 3.89 -6.70 2.12
N ARG A 42 3.59 -7.96 2.44
CA ARG A 42 3.69 -9.09 1.50
C ARG A 42 2.71 -8.95 0.34
N LEU A 43 1.49 -8.48 0.61
CA LEU A 43 0.53 -8.13 -0.43
C LEU A 43 1.14 -7.09 -1.38
N TYR A 44 1.65 -5.98 -0.86
CA TYR A 44 2.26 -4.92 -1.65
C TYR A 44 3.42 -5.41 -2.51
N LYS A 45 4.34 -6.20 -1.93
CA LYS A 45 5.49 -6.76 -2.65
C LYS A 45 5.07 -7.61 -3.87
N ARG A 46 3.97 -8.37 -3.77
CA ARG A 46 3.47 -9.23 -4.86
C ARG A 46 2.71 -8.50 -5.97
N LEU A 47 2.26 -7.27 -5.73
CA LEU A 47 1.59 -6.49 -6.77
C LEU A 47 2.59 -6.14 -7.89
N PRO A 48 2.13 -5.96 -9.14
CA PRO A 48 2.98 -5.39 -10.20
C PRO A 48 3.48 -3.99 -9.84
N GLU A 49 4.44 -3.45 -10.61
CA GLU A 49 4.94 -2.07 -10.42
C GLU A 49 3.82 -1.03 -10.54
N THR A 50 2.91 -1.20 -11.51
CA THR A 50 1.66 -0.45 -11.60
C THR A 50 0.50 -1.42 -11.46
N PHE A 51 -0.43 -1.14 -10.54
CA PHE A 51 -1.50 -2.06 -10.18
C PHE A 51 -2.84 -1.35 -9.99
N ASP A 52 -3.92 -2.11 -10.20
CA ASP A 52 -5.28 -1.63 -10.06
C ASP A 52 -6.12 -2.47 -9.07
N ALA A 53 -7.43 -2.25 -9.08
CA ALA A 53 -8.34 -2.95 -8.19
C ALA A 53 -8.45 -4.45 -8.52
N ASP A 54 -8.22 -4.87 -9.76
CA ASP A 54 -8.27 -6.27 -10.16
C ASP A 54 -7.00 -7.01 -9.71
N ASP A 55 -5.83 -6.39 -9.78
CA ASP A 55 -4.59 -6.94 -9.21
C ASP A 55 -4.70 -7.18 -7.71
N VAL A 56 -5.24 -6.21 -6.97
CA VAL A 56 -5.55 -6.37 -5.53
C VAL A 56 -6.65 -7.43 -5.33
N GLY A 57 -7.57 -7.56 -6.27
CA GLY A 57 -8.62 -8.59 -6.25
C GLY A 57 -8.07 -10.01 -6.28
N ARG A 58 -7.02 -10.26 -7.06
CA ARG A 58 -6.36 -11.56 -7.19
C ARG A 58 -5.73 -12.05 -5.88
N THR A 59 -5.55 -11.19 -4.88
CA THR A 59 -5.06 -11.57 -3.55
C THR A 59 -6.18 -11.93 -2.57
N GLY A 60 -7.41 -12.14 -3.05
CA GLY A 60 -8.58 -12.51 -2.24
C GLY A 60 -9.29 -11.33 -1.58
N ILE A 61 -8.92 -10.08 -1.90
CA ILE A 61 -9.62 -8.89 -1.42
C ILE A 61 -10.79 -8.59 -2.35
N THR A 62 -12.00 -8.47 -1.82
CA THR A 62 -13.21 -8.31 -2.65
C THR A 62 -13.83 -6.92 -2.54
N GLY A 63 -14.61 -6.56 -3.56
CA GLY A 63 -15.49 -5.38 -3.56
C GLY A 63 -14.76 -4.05 -3.44
N SER A 64 -15.38 -3.10 -2.74
CA SER A 64 -14.88 -1.73 -2.55
C SER A 64 -13.56 -1.66 -1.75
N ARG A 65 -13.22 -2.72 -1.01
CA ARG A 65 -11.97 -2.81 -0.24
C ARG A 65 -10.74 -2.80 -1.13
N ARG A 66 -10.84 -3.27 -2.37
CA ARG A 66 -9.72 -3.26 -3.35
C ARG A 66 -9.19 -1.84 -3.55
N HIS A 67 -10.11 -0.91 -3.81
CA HIS A 67 -9.79 0.51 -3.96
C HIS A 67 -9.30 1.15 -2.66
N MET A 68 -9.85 0.73 -1.51
CA MET A 68 -9.39 1.21 -0.21
C MET A 68 -7.93 0.83 0.06
N ILE A 69 -7.52 -0.38 -0.31
CA ILE A 69 -6.13 -0.82 -0.17
C ILE A 69 -5.21 -0.01 -1.09
N ILE A 70 -5.58 0.24 -2.35
CA ILE A 70 -4.77 1.08 -3.25
C ILE A 70 -4.54 2.47 -2.63
N ARG A 71 -5.60 3.09 -2.11
CA ARG A 71 -5.49 4.39 -1.43
C ARG A 71 -4.58 4.32 -0.22
N HIS A 72 -4.74 3.28 0.61
CA HIS A 72 -3.93 3.13 1.81
C HIS A 72 -2.45 2.97 1.50
N LEU A 73 -2.11 2.15 0.49
CA LEU A 73 -0.72 1.97 0.04
C LEU A 73 -0.13 3.30 -0.44
N GLY A 74 -0.86 4.07 -1.25
CA GLY A 74 -0.39 5.37 -1.73
C GLY A 74 -0.41 6.50 -0.69
N GLU A 75 -1.02 6.30 0.48
CA GLU A 75 -1.11 7.30 1.56
C GLU A 75 -0.15 6.99 2.73
N HIS A 76 0.26 5.73 2.88
CA HIS A 76 0.97 5.26 4.06
C HIS A 76 2.49 5.27 3.84
N PRO A 77 3.28 5.98 4.67
CA PRO A 77 4.70 6.26 4.40
C PRO A 77 5.62 5.04 4.42
N ALA A 78 5.17 3.91 4.98
CA ALA A 78 5.93 2.65 4.94
C ALA A 78 5.84 1.91 3.59
N PHE A 79 5.11 2.43 2.60
CA PHE A 79 5.04 1.91 1.25
C PHE A 79 5.55 2.97 0.30
N ASP A 80 6.58 2.63 -0.48
CA ASP A 80 7.12 3.49 -1.52
C ASP A 80 6.17 3.47 -2.73
N CYS A 81 4.95 4.00 -2.55
CA CYS A 81 3.84 3.89 -3.47
C CYS A 81 3.16 5.25 -3.62
N ARG A 82 2.77 5.59 -4.84
CA ARG A 82 1.94 6.76 -5.14
C ARG A 82 0.65 6.38 -5.86
N ILE A 83 -0.31 7.30 -5.88
CA ILE A 83 -1.52 7.17 -6.71
C ILE A 83 -1.22 7.76 -8.09
N ALA A 84 -1.07 6.89 -9.09
CA ALA A 84 -0.72 7.29 -10.45
C ALA A 84 -1.93 7.85 -11.22
N SER A 85 -3.11 7.24 -11.06
CA SER A 85 -4.37 7.74 -11.62
C SER A 85 -5.51 7.62 -10.63
N ARG A 86 -6.51 8.50 -10.76
CA ARG A 86 -7.73 8.49 -9.94
C ARG A 86 -8.95 7.94 -10.69
N ASN A 87 -8.88 7.84 -12.03
CA ASN A 87 -9.95 7.30 -12.87
C ASN A 87 -9.35 6.72 -14.16
N PRO A 88 -9.13 5.39 -14.26
CA PRO A 88 -9.31 4.39 -13.20
C PRO A 88 -8.32 4.60 -12.03
N LEU A 89 -8.67 4.11 -10.82
CA LEU A 89 -7.79 4.23 -9.66
C LEU A 89 -6.63 3.23 -9.77
N THR A 90 -5.40 3.74 -9.86
CA THR A 90 -4.19 2.92 -9.94
C THR A 90 -3.15 3.36 -8.92
N GLY A 91 -2.43 2.38 -8.38
CA GLY A 91 -1.22 2.57 -7.58
C GLY A 91 0.02 2.29 -8.41
N GLU A 92 1.10 2.97 -8.09
CA GLU A 92 2.41 2.76 -8.71
C GLU A 92 3.45 2.71 -7.61
N LYS A 93 4.25 1.64 -7.60
CA LYS A 93 5.44 1.53 -6.77
C LYS A 93 6.43 2.55 -7.30
N GLN A 94 6.94 3.41 -6.42
CA GLN A 94 8.09 4.21 -6.78
C GLN A 94 9.27 3.27 -6.68
N SER A 95 9.86 2.93 -7.82
CA SER A 95 11.13 2.25 -7.81
C SER A 95 12.08 3.19 -7.07
N THR A 96 12.57 2.79 -5.91
CA THR A 96 13.90 3.24 -5.51
C THR A 96 14.80 2.62 -6.57
N THR A 97 15.01 3.32 -7.69
CA THR A 97 16.05 2.94 -8.63
C THR A 97 17.29 2.87 -7.76
N ALA A 98 17.73 1.65 -7.48
CA ALA A 98 19.06 1.39 -7.02
C ALA A 98 19.98 1.77 -8.18
N ASP A 99 20.11 3.08 -8.41
CA ASP A 99 21.16 3.72 -9.18
C ASP A 99 22.35 3.94 -8.23
N ASP A 100 22.76 2.85 -7.58
CA ASP A 100 24.00 2.74 -6.81
C ASP A 100 24.92 1.68 -7.45
N ARG A 101 24.80 1.54 -8.78
CA ARG A 101 25.69 0.74 -9.62
C ARG A 101 25.85 1.36 -11.01
N LYS A 102 26.37 2.59 -11.06
CA LYS A 102 27.30 3.06 -12.10
C LYS A 102 28.23 4.10 -11.44
N GLU A 103 29.47 3.73 -11.14
CA GLU A 103 30.60 3.96 -12.06
C GLU A 103 31.11 5.41 -11.93
N VAL A 104 31.86 5.67 -10.85
CA VAL A 104 32.99 6.61 -10.93
C VAL A 104 34.24 5.75 -11.10
N GLU A 105 34.36 5.17 -12.29
CA GLU A 105 35.66 4.82 -12.85
C GLU A 105 36.15 6.06 -13.62
N VAL A 106 36.70 7.03 -12.90
CA VAL A 106 37.60 8.09 -13.39
C VAL A 106 38.32 8.61 -12.13
N LEU A 107 39.65 8.60 -11.95
CA LEU A 107 40.77 8.62 -12.87
C LEU A 107 41.82 7.58 -12.46
N ALA A 108 42.28 6.79 -13.43
CA ALA A 108 43.69 6.47 -13.54
C ALA A 108 44.32 7.54 -14.44
N ASP A 109 45.23 8.33 -13.88
CA ASP A 109 46.43 8.88 -14.53
C ASP A 109 47.47 9.15 -13.42
#